data_AF-J9FZK4-F1
#
_entry.id   AF-J9FZK4-F1
#
_cell.length_a   1.000
_cell.length_b   1.000
_cell.length_c   1.000
_cell.angle_alpha   90.00
_cell.angle_beta   90.00
_cell.angle_gamma   90.00
#
_symmetry.space_group_name_H-M   'P 1'
#
loop_
_entity.id
_entity.type
_entity.pdbx_description
1 polymer ?
#
loop_
_entity_poly.entity_id
_entity_poly.type
_entity_poly.pdbx_seq_one_letter_code
_entity_poly.pdbx_strand_id
1 'polypeptide(L)'
;MEVNVNTIVKAFDHLARQGIIYPKRGMGYFVSKDAQTIILKERKQRFIDEVLPDFFKQLMQLNIPMEEVDRAFSAYQQKLTP
;
A
#
# COMPACT_ATOMS: atom_id res chain seq x y z
N MET A 1 19.59 5.27 14.45
CA MET A 1 19.80 4.21 13.45
C MET A 1 20.46 4.85 12.25
N GLU A 2 21.76 4.62 12.05
CA GLU A 2 22.42 5.04 10.81
C GLU A 2 22.25 3.93 9.77
N VAL A 3 21.74 4.28 8.59
CA VAL A 3 21.57 3.35 7.47
C VAL A 3 22.78 3.43 6.54
N ASN A 4 23.25 2.28 6.07
CA ASN A 4 24.38 2.20 5.15
C ASN A 4 24.07 2.92 3.83
N VAL A 5 25.02 3.69 3.30
CA VAL A 5 24.92 4.36 1.99
C VAL A 5 24.49 3.40 0.88
N ASN A 6 24.99 2.16 0.91
CA ASN A 6 24.59 1.12 -0.04
C ASN A 6 23.10 0.78 0.05
N THR A 7 22.48 0.86 1.24
CA THR A 7 21.04 0.66 1.42
C THR A 7 20.24 1.79 0.79
N ILE A 8 20.73 3.03 0.93
CA ILE A 8 20.10 4.21 0.32
C ILE A 8 20.12 4.06 -1.20
N VAL A 9 21.28 3.76 -1.79
CA VAL A 9 21.41 3.56 -3.25
C VAL A 9 20.45 2.48 -3.75
N LYS A 10 20.39 1.32 -3.08
CA LYS A 10 19.45 0.24 -3.42
C LYS A 10 17.99 0.69 -3.36
N ALA A 11 17.61 1.52 -2.39
CA ALA A 11 16.26 2.04 -2.27
C ALA A 11 15.92 2.98 -3.44
N PHE A 12 16.83 3.89 -3.81
CA PHE A 12 16.65 4.76 -4.98
C PHE A 12 16.51 3.95 -6.28
N ASP A 13 17.37 2.95 -6.49
CA ASP A 13 17.30 2.07 -7.66
C ASP A 13 16.00 1.26 -7.70
N HIS A 14 15.49 0.84 -6.54
CA HIS A 14 14.21 0.16 -6.46
C HIS A 14 13.06 1.08 -6.88
N LEU A 15 12.97 2.27 -6.28
CA LEU A 15 11.93 3.26 -6.59
C LEU A 15 12.00 3.72 -8.05
N ALA A 16 13.21 3.85 -8.61
CA ALA A 16 13.39 4.21 -10.01
C ALA A 16 12.92 3.11 -10.96
N ARG A 17 13.24 1.84 -10.67
CA ARG A 17 12.75 0.69 -11.45
C ARG A 17 11.23 0.53 -11.39
N GLN A 18 10.62 0.90 -10.27
CA GLN A 18 9.16 0.94 -10.13
C GLN A 18 8.51 2.13 -10.85
N GLY A 19 9.31 3.08 -11.38
CA GLY A 19 8.79 4.29 -12.02
C GLY A 19 8.23 5.32 -11.03
N ILE A 20 8.48 5.15 -9.73
CA ILE A 20 8.02 6.06 -8.67
C ILE A 20 8.86 7.35 -8.68
N ILE A 21 10.16 7.22 -8.94
CA ILE A 21 11.07 8.35 -9.14
C ILE A 21 11.81 8.21 -10.47
N TYR A 22 12.32 9.32 -10.99
CA TYR A 22 13.14 9.33 -12.20
C TYR A 22 14.33 10.28 -12.04
N PRO A 23 15.48 9.99 -12.68
CA PRO A 23 16.63 10.87 -12.63
C PRO A 23 16.46 12.08 -13.55
N LYS A 24 16.96 13.23 -13.12
CA LYS A 24 17.10 14.44 -13.93
C LYS A 24 18.59 14.82 -13.96
N ARG A 25 19.15 14.92 -15.17
CA ARG A 25 20.60 15.12 -15.38
C ARG A 25 21.14 16.30 -14.56
N GLY A 26 22.12 16.03 -13.71
CA GLY A 26 22.76 17.02 -12.84
C GLY A 26 21.91 17.55 -11.67
N MET A 27 20.68 17.04 -11.48
CA MET A 27 19.72 17.55 -10.49
C MET A 27 19.19 16.46 -9.53
N GLY A 28 19.65 15.22 -9.64
CA GLY A 28 19.22 14.12 -8.78
C GLY A 28 17.91 13.47 -9.24
N TYR A 29 17.09 12.99 -8.29
CA TYR A 29 15.84 12.27 -8.56
C TYR A 29 14.61 13.14 -8.29
N PHE A 30 13.56 12.91 -9.07
CA PHE A 30 12.27 13.58 -8.97
C PHE A 30 11.14 12.56 -8.89
N VAL A 31 10.05 12.92 -8.21
CA VAL A 31 8.86 12.06 -8.09
C VAL A 31 8.07 12.06 -9.40
N SER A 32 7.69 10.87 -9.86
CA SER A 32 6.83 10.70 -11.03
C SER A 32 5.41 11.20 -10.76
N LYS A 33 4.72 11.70 -11.80
CA LYS A 33 3.30 12.06 -11.69
C LYS A 33 2.42 10.87 -11.34
N ASP A 34 2.83 9.67 -11.75
CA ASP A 34 2.10 8.42 -11.53
C ASP A 34 2.48 7.74 -10.20
N ALA A 35 3.44 8.30 -9.45
CA ALA A 35 3.98 7.70 -8.24
C ALA A 35 2.88 7.31 -7.24
N GLN A 36 1.92 8.21 -7.00
CA GLN A 36 0.82 7.93 -6.08
C GLN A 36 -0.02 6.74 -6.53
N THR A 37 -0.37 6.68 -7.82
CA THR A 37 -1.15 5.58 -8.39
C THR A 37 -0.42 4.26 -8.28
N ILE A 38 0.89 4.24 -8.61
CA ILE A 38 1.74 3.05 -8.52
C ILE A 38 1.79 2.54 -7.07
N ILE A 39 2.09 3.44 -6.12
CA ILE A 39 2.20 3.10 -4.69
C ILE A 39 0.86 2.57 -4.16
N LEU A 40 -0.25 3.24 -4.49
CA LEU A 40 -1.58 2.80 -4.05
C LEU A 40 -1.94 1.44 -4.64
N LYS A 41 -1.64 1.18 -5.91
CA LYS A 41 -1.86 -0.11 -6.55
C LYS A 41 -1.08 -1.21 -5.83
N GLU A 42 0.21 -1.00 -5.60
CA GLU A 42 1.06 -1.98 -4.92
C GLU A 42 0.60 -2.26 -3.48
N ARG A 43 0.20 -1.21 -2.75
CA ARG A 43 -0.34 -1.37 -1.39
C ARG A 43 -1.68 -2.09 -1.37
N LYS A 44 -2.59 -1.80 -2.31
CA LYS A 44 -3.86 -2.51 -2.45
C LYS A 44 -3.62 -3.99 -2.73
N GLN A 45 -2.70 -4.30 -3.66
CA GLN A 45 -2.37 -5.67 -4.02
C GLN A 45 -1.83 -6.44 -2.81
N ARG A 46 -0.85 -5.89 -2.09
CA ARG A 46 -0.33 -6.49 -0.85
C ARG A 46 -1.42 -6.70 0.19
N PHE A 47 -2.31 -5.73 0.40
CA PHE A 47 -3.40 -5.88 1.35
C PHE A 47 -4.34 -7.04 0.97
N ILE A 48 -4.66 -7.19 -0.31
CA ILE A 48 -5.48 -8.28 -0.82
C ILE A 48 -4.78 -9.63 -0.68
N ASP A 49 -3.48 -9.70 -0.93
CA ASP A 49 -2.72 -10.95 -0.96
C ASP A 49 -2.25 -11.41 0.42
N GLU A 50 -2.00 -10.48 1.35
CA GLU A 50 -1.39 -10.77 2.65
C GLU A 50 -2.36 -10.57 3.82
N VAL A 51 -3.26 -9.59 3.77
CA VAL A 51 -4.12 -9.24 4.92
C VAL A 51 -5.50 -9.87 4.80
N LEU A 52 -6.14 -9.73 3.64
CA LEU A 52 -7.48 -10.28 3.44
C LEU A 52 -7.61 -11.79 3.64
N PRO A 53 -6.63 -12.65 3.27
CA PRO A 53 -6.78 -14.09 3.46
C PRO A 53 -6.92 -14.47 4.93
N ASP A 54 -6.15 -13.83 5.81
CA ASP A 54 -6.24 -14.09 7.26
C ASP A 54 -7.51 -13.52 7.87
N PHE A 55 -7.99 -12.37 7.36
CA PHE A 55 -9.30 -11.84 7.72
C PHE A 55 -10.43 -12.80 7.31
N PHE A 56 -10.44 -13.29 6.07
CA PHE A 56 -11.47 -14.21 5.58
C PHE A 56 -11.48 -15.54 6.33
N LYS A 57 -10.31 -16.09 6.68
CA LYS A 57 -10.24 -17.29 7.53
C LYS A 57 -10.97 -17.08 8.86
N GLN A 58 -10.79 -15.92 9.50
CA GLN A 58 -11.46 -15.60 10.76
C GLN A 58 -12.98 -15.48 10.60
N LEU A 59 -13.44 -14.82 9.52
CA LEU A 59 -14.87 -14.74 9.22
C LEU A 59 -15.49 -16.14 9.06
N MET A 60 -14.82 -17.01 8.31
CA MET A 60 -15.29 -18.39 8.08
C MET A 60 -15.33 -19.19 9.38
N GLN A 61 -14.32 -19.08 10.24
CA GLN A 61 -14.27 -19.76 11.54
C GLN A 61 -15.40 -19.32 12.48
N LEU A 62 -15.81 -18.06 12.39
CA LEU A 62 -16.85 -17.46 13.22
C LEU A 62 -18.24 -17.51 12.58
N ASN A 63 -18.36 -18.08 11.37
CA ASN A 63 -19.59 -18.07 10.56
C ASN A 63 -20.15 -16.66 10.33
N ILE A 64 -19.27 -15.66 10.17
CA ILE A 64 -19.67 -14.28 9.88
C ILE A 64 -19.85 -14.12 8.37
N PRO A 65 -21.07 -13.82 7.89
CA PRO A 65 -21.32 -13.63 6.48
C PRO A 65 -20.85 -12.24 6.01
N MET A 66 -20.53 -12.09 4.72
CA MET A 66 -19.99 -10.83 4.19
C MET A 66 -20.97 -9.65 4.31
N GLU A 67 -22.27 -9.90 4.35
CA GLU A 67 -23.31 -8.90 4.59
C GLU A 67 -23.20 -8.26 5.98
N GLU A 68 -22.67 -8.98 6.98
CA GLU A 68 -22.40 -8.42 8.30
C GLU A 68 -21.15 -7.52 8.28
N VAL A 69 -20.12 -7.92 7.54
CA VAL A 69 -18.91 -7.12 7.33
C VAL A 69 -19.24 -5.80 6.61
N ASP A 70 -20.06 -5.86 5.56
CA ASP A 70 -20.48 -4.67 4.81
C ASP A 70 -21.26 -3.67 5.68
N ARG A 71 -22.17 -4.18 6.52
CA ARG A 71 -22.90 -3.36 7.51
C ARG A 71 -21.95 -2.72 8.52
N ALA A 72 -21.01 -3.48 9.07
CA ALA A 72 -20.02 -2.98 10.02
C ALA A 72 -19.12 -1.90 9.40
N PHE A 73 -18.68 -2.11 8.16
CA PHE A 73 -17.86 -1.15 7.42
C PHE A 73 -18.63 0.14 7.11
N SER A 74 -19.87 0.03 6.63
CA SER A 74 -20.74 1.19 6.39
C SER A 74 -20.95 2.02 7.66
N ALA A 75 -21.22 1.37 8.80
CA ALA A 75 -21.36 2.03 10.09
C ALA A 75 -20.05 2.70 10.55
N TYR A 76 -18.89 2.10 10.26
CA TYR A 76 -17.59 2.69 10.53
C TYR A 76 -17.34 3.96 9.70
N GLN A 77 -17.66 3.94 8.41
CA GLN A 77 -17.54 5.12 7.53
C GLN A 77 -18.41 6.29 7.99
N GLN A 78 -19.65 6.01 8.44
CA GLN A 78 -20.55 7.04 8.97
C GLN A 78 -19.99 7.71 10.23
N LYS A 79 -19.26 6.97 11.08
CA LYS A 79 -18.61 7.54 12.29
C LYS A 79 -17.39 8.41 11.99
N LEU A 80 -16.79 8.27 10.80
CA LEU A 80 -15.61 9.02 10.36
C LEU A 80 -15.95 10.31 9.61
N THR A 81 -17.22 10.48 9.22
CA THR A 81 -17.69 11.69 8.56
C THR A 81 -18.35 12.55 9.64
N PRO A 82 -17.80 13.74 10.00
CA PRO A 82 -18.40 14.61 11.00
C PRO A 82 -19.77 15.16 10.55
#